data_AF-A0A0K8SGR4-F1
#
_entry.id   AF-A0A0K8SGR4-F1
#
_cell.length_a   1.000
_cell.length_b   1.000
_cell.length_c   1.000
_cell.angle_alpha   90.00
_cell.angle_beta   90.00
_cell.angle_gamma   90.00
#
_symmetry.space_group_name_H-M   'P 1'
#
loop_
_entity.id
_entity.type
_entity.pdbx_description
1 polymer ?
#
loop_
_entity_poly.entity_id
_entity_poly.type
_entity_poly.pdbx_seq_one_letter_code
_entity_poly.pdbx_strand_id
1 'polypeptide(L)'
;MCFFLGTMLIRFFIQNVEKIKKDNNVSISFSDDDFKPKNLMDQWILSFTQSLVVFVRKEMAAYRLDTVVPRLVQFIDNLTNWYVRMNRRRLKGENGVEDCKDALCTLGSVLSYMIRLMAPYTPFLTELIFKNIKILTNRKEKSVHHVMMPHPRQDLINEGIEKAVSKMQTVIDLGRVARDRRTIPVKYPLKEIVVILESAETLKGLEVFKSYILEELNVKEVKFSLNKQNYGLVLRAEPDHKTLGPRLKDKFKSITNTIKNLSDAEIEAFKKKGEIEIDGETIVDGELRVMLTFKGEQGAALAEKFEANVQGDVSILLDITPDEEMLAEGTAREVINRVQKLRKKAHLVPTDEIEVYYVVNPQTSDLTRIAAKYTNFIENTLKVPFIPGEPKNKNVIIQENQQLKSSDTGELNIFLVGPSNENGLPACRFANVHLHESLKCSSNKATVILENPVGHNKLNCSDLKFHVQNIFGLFGQDISLFNATDGKPLTDNDLLTFSGNVVAAPKCLSEIPGKSLKEANQSRKIVCKFTNVAYESQTGTVLLENPSNFISVSKDDVNAQAARVFSSVSNGKIDVRKINVLS
;
A
#
# COMPACT_ATOMS: atom_id res chain seq x y z
N MET A 1 -11.93 -11.40 -10.63
CA MET A 1 -12.74 -10.84 -9.52
C MET A 1 -12.65 -11.66 -8.24
N CYS A 2 -13.06 -12.93 -8.20
CA CYS A 2 -12.90 -13.81 -7.03
C CYS A 2 -11.44 -13.95 -6.57
N PHE A 3 -10.48 -13.96 -7.50
CA PHE A 3 -9.04 -13.96 -7.19
C PHE A 3 -8.56 -12.69 -6.47
N PHE A 4 -9.14 -11.53 -6.84
CA PHE A 4 -8.81 -10.22 -6.28
C PHE A 4 -9.38 -10.08 -4.86
N LEU A 5 -10.61 -10.56 -4.66
CA LEU A 5 -11.26 -10.63 -3.36
C LEU A 5 -10.52 -11.56 -2.40
N GLY A 6 -10.17 -12.75 -2.88
CA GLY A 6 -9.68 -13.85 -2.06
C GLY A 6 -8.24 -13.72 -1.58
N THR A 7 -7.40 -12.99 -2.31
CA THR A 7 -5.98 -12.89 -1.96
C THR A 7 -5.59 -11.49 -1.53
N MET A 8 -5.93 -10.43 -2.28
CA MET A 8 -5.43 -9.08 -1.95
C MET A 8 -6.15 -8.46 -0.77
N LEU A 9 -7.48 -8.49 -0.73
CA LEU A 9 -8.25 -7.87 0.35
C LEU A 9 -7.99 -8.56 1.69
N ILE A 10 -7.98 -9.89 1.70
CA ILE A 10 -7.74 -10.66 2.94
C ILE A 10 -6.29 -10.55 3.37
N ARG A 11 -5.33 -10.60 2.44
CA ARG A 11 -3.93 -10.33 2.78
C ARG A 11 -3.78 -8.94 3.38
N PHE A 12 -4.41 -7.94 2.77
CA PHE A 12 -4.43 -6.58 3.32
C PHE A 12 -5.04 -6.56 4.73
N PHE A 13 -6.18 -7.22 4.96
CA PHE A 13 -6.81 -7.30 6.26
C PHE A 13 -5.90 -7.97 7.31
N ILE A 14 -5.40 -9.17 7.03
CA ILE A 14 -4.52 -9.94 7.93
C ILE A 14 -3.24 -9.15 8.24
N GLN A 15 -2.61 -8.54 7.23
CA GLN A 15 -1.40 -7.72 7.43
C GLN A 15 -1.63 -6.55 8.39
N ASN A 16 -2.78 -5.87 8.31
CA ASN A 16 -3.07 -4.77 9.22
C ASN A 16 -3.46 -5.27 10.63
N VAL A 17 -4.10 -6.43 10.75
CA VAL A 17 -4.35 -7.09 12.05
C VAL A 17 -3.05 -7.52 12.73
N GLU A 18 -2.11 -8.09 11.98
CA GLU A 18 -0.79 -8.44 12.50
C GLU A 18 0.00 -7.18 12.90
N LYS A 19 -0.10 -6.12 12.09
CA LYS A 19 0.57 -4.85 12.35
C LYS A 19 0.10 -4.21 13.66
N ILE A 20 -1.21 -4.05 13.88
CA ILE A 20 -1.72 -3.44 15.12
C ILE A 20 -1.41 -4.30 16.36
N LYS A 21 -1.37 -5.63 16.20
CA LYS A 21 -0.92 -6.54 17.25
C LYS A 21 0.55 -6.32 17.59
N LYS A 22 1.41 -6.15 16.58
CA LYS A 22 2.85 -5.92 16.77
C LYS A 22 3.14 -4.54 17.35
N ASP A 23 2.52 -3.50 16.79
CA ASP A 23 2.85 -2.10 17.10
C ASP A 23 2.19 -1.62 18.40
N ASN A 24 1.01 -2.15 18.75
CA ASN A 24 0.20 -1.67 19.87
C ASN A 24 -0.17 -2.74 20.90
N ASN A 25 0.25 -4.00 20.71
CA ASN A 25 -0.11 -5.14 21.56
C ASN A 25 -1.63 -5.35 21.72
N VAL A 26 -2.41 -4.97 20.69
CA VAL A 26 -3.88 -5.11 20.68
C VAL A 26 -4.28 -6.36 19.89
N SER A 27 -5.03 -7.27 20.52
CA SER A 27 -5.66 -8.38 19.83
C SER A 27 -7.01 -7.96 19.24
N ILE A 28 -7.23 -8.31 17.98
CA ILE A 28 -8.51 -8.10 17.30
C ILE A 28 -9.31 -9.39 17.35
N SER A 29 -10.53 -9.28 17.85
CA SER A 29 -11.56 -10.30 17.71
C SER A 29 -12.87 -9.60 17.34
N PHE A 30 -13.66 -10.21 16.47
CA PHE A 30 -14.94 -9.65 16.03
C PHE A 30 -16.05 -10.71 16.10
N SER A 31 -17.28 -10.23 16.35
CA SER A 31 -18.50 -11.01 16.47
C SER A 31 -19.59 -10.39 15.61
N ASP A 32 -20.51 -11.20 15.09
CA ASP A 32 -21.63 -10.75 14.25
C ASP A 32 -22.66 -9.88 15.02
N ASP A 33 -22.63 -9.92 16.36
CA ASP A 33 -23.70 -9.38 17.21
C ASP A 33 -23.39 -7.98 17.79
N ASP A 34 -22.11 -7.60 17.88
CA ASP A 34 -21.67 -6.38 18.58
C ASP A 34 -21.23 -5.27 17.62
N PHE A 35 -22.19 -4.59 16.97
CA PHE A 35 -21.90 -3.44 16.10
C PHE A 35 -22.60 -2.16 16.53
N LYS A 36 -21.80 -1.16 16.88
CA LYS A 36 -22.21 0.25 16.98
C LYS A 36 -21.11 1.14 16.40
N PRO A 37 -20.94 1.14 15.06
CA PRO A 37 -19.88 1.93 14.45
C PRO A 37 -20.18 3.41 14.61
N LYS A 38 -19.17 4.19 15.02
CA LYS A 38 -19.27 5.65 15.10
C LYS A 38 -19.08 6.32 13.74
N ASN A 39 -18.29 5.70 12.86
CA ASN A 39 -17.98 6.25 11.55
C ASN A 39 -19.09 5.98 10.53
N LEU A 40 -19.39 6.98 9.69
CA LEU A 40 -20.48 6.92 8.71
C LEU A 40 -20.23 5.90 7.59
N MET A 41 -18.99 5.72 7.15
CA MET A 41 -18.64 4.71 6.14
C MET A 41 -18.75 3.29 6.71
N ASP A 42 -18.47 3.11 8.00
CA ASP A 42 -18.64 1.83 8.69
C ASP A 42 -20.13 1.49 8.84
N GLN A 43 -20.97 2.48 9.18
CA GLN A 43 -22.43 2.34 9.20
C GLN A 43 -22.97 2.03 7.80
N TRP A 44 -22.48 2.72 6.77
CA TRP A 44 -22.88 2.49 5.38
C TRP A 44 -22.58 1.05 4.93
N ILE A 45 -21.34 0.58 5.08
CA ILE A 45 -20.97 -0.75 4.57
C ILE A 45 -21.72 -1.86 5.31
N LEU A 46 -22.02 -1.68 6.60
CA LEU A 46 -22.86 -2.62 7.36
C LEU A 46 -24.31 -2.59 6.88
N SER A 47 -24.91 -1.40 6.70
CA SER A 47 -26.25 -1.26 6.13
C SER A 47 -26.32 -1.99 4.77
N PHE A 48 -25.38 -1.67 3.89
CA PHE A 48 -25.32 -2.26 2.55
C PHE A 48 -25.12 -3.79 2.59
N THR A 49 -24.36 -4.29 3.57
CA THR A 49 -24.21 -5.73 3.83
C THR A 49 -25.53 -6.36 4.26
N GLN A 50 -26.28 -5.73 5.16
CA GLN A 50 -27.58 -6.27 5.60
C GLN A 50 -28.63 -6.23 4.49
N SER A 51 -28.68 -5.14 3.71
CA SER A 51 -29.50 -5.02 2.50
C SER A 51 -29.17 -6.13 1.49
N LEU A 52 -27.89 -6.47 1.32
CA LEU A 52 -27.46 -7.62 0.51
C LEU A 52 -27.97 -8.95 1.09
N VAL A 53 -27.87 -9.18 2.41
CA VAL A 53 -28.38 -10.41 3.05
C VAL A 53 -29.88 -10.57 2.81
N VAL A 54 -30.67 -9.49 2.95
CA VAL A 54 -32.11 -9.51 2.65
C VAL A 54 -32.35 -9.93 1.20
N PHE A 55 -31.65 -9.30 0.26
CA PHE A 55 -31.78 -9.60 -1.17
C PHE A 55 -31.41 -11.05 -1.50
N VAL A 56 -30.23 -11.52 -1.06
CA VAL A 56 -29.75 -12.88 -1.35
C VAL A 56 -30.70 -13.92 -0.79
N ARG A 57 -31.20 -13.75 0.44
CA ARG A 57 -32.17 -14.70 1.03
C ARG A 57 -33.47 -14.77 0.23
N LYS A 58 -34.00 -13.63 -0.20
CA LYS A 58 -35.22 -13.55 -1.01
C LYS A 58 -35.05 -14.28 -2.35
N GLU A 59 -33.97 -13.97 -3.08
CA GLU A 59 -33.72 -14.55 -4.39
C GLU A 59 -33.38 -16.05 -4.31
N MET A 60 -32.61 -16.46 -3.30
CA MET A 60 -32.29 -17.87 -3.02
C MET A 60 -33.54 -18.68 -2.66
N ALA A 61 -34.44 -18.13 -1.85
CA ALA A 61 -35.72 -18.77 -1.52
C ALA A 61 -36.63 -18.93 -2.74
N ALA A 62 -36.53 -18.01 -3.72
CA ALA A 62 -37.24 -18.08 -4.99
C ALA A 62 -36.50 -18.85 -6.10
N TYR A 63 -35.35 -19.47 -5.77
CA TYR A 63 -34.49 -20.21 -6.72
C TYR A 63 -33.95 -19.37 -7.90
N ARG A 64 -33.81 -18.05 -7.72
CA ARG A 64 -33.28 -17.10 -8.72
C ARG A 64 -31.80 -16.85 -8.50
N LEU A 65 -30.97 -17.83 -8.85
CA LEU A 65 -29.53 -17.79 -8.58
C LEU A 65 -28.78 -16.78 -9.46
N ASP A 66 -29.32 -16.51 -10.64
CA ASP A 66 -28.77 -15.63 -11.67
C ASP A 66 -28.80 -14.16 -11.25
N THR A 67 -29.80 -13.73 -10.50
CA THR A 67 -29.95 -12.34 -10.00
C THR A 67 -28.97 -12.03 -8.86
N VAL A 68 -28.52 -13.05 -8.13
CA VAL A 68 -27.63 -12.92 -6.96
C VAL A 68 -26.21 -12.54 -7.36
N VAL A 69 -25.68 -13.17 -8.42
CA VAL A 69 -24.26 -12.99 -8.82
C VAL A 69 -23.93 -11.53 -9.17
N PRO A 70 -24.73 -10.79 -9.98
CA PRO A 70 -24.48 -9.37 -10.25
C PRO A 70 -24.48 -8.52 -8.98
N ARG A 71 -25.38 -8.80 -8.03
CA ARG A 71 -25.46 -8.04 -6.78
C ARG A 71 -24.26 -8.31 -5.87
N LEU A 72 -23.77 -9.54 -5.80
CA LEU A 72 -22.53 -9.88 -5.11
C LEU A 72 -21.32 -9.18 -5.76
N VAL A 73 -21.28 -9.11 -7.10
CA VAL A 73 -20.23 -8.39 -7.84
C VAL A 73 -20.22 -6.91 -7.49
N GLN A 74 -21.40 -6.28 -7.49
CA GLN A 74 -21.54 -4.88 -7.09
C GLN A 74 -21.12 -4.66 -5.63
N PHE A 75 -21.45 -5.60 -4.74
CA PHE A 75 -21.05 -5.50 -3.34
C PHE A 75 -19.53 -5.53 -3.16
N ILE A 76 -18.88 -6.45 -3.86
CA ILE A 76 -17.43 -6.58 -3.91
C ILE A 76 -16.78 -5.26 -4.35
N ASP A 77 -17.29 -4.66 -5.42
CA ASP A 77 -16.78 -3.39 -5.95
C ASP A 77 -16.91 -2.27 -4.91
N ASN A 78 -18.06 -2.17 -4.25
CA ASN A 78 -18.28 -1.24 -3.14
C ASN A 78 -17.34 -1.47 -1.95
N LEU A 79 -17.09 -2.72 -1.58
CA LEU A 79 -16.19 -3.04 -0.49
C LEU A 79 -14.75 -2.66 -0.83
N THR A 80 -14.25 -3.01 -2.02
CA THR A 80 -12.83 -2.82 -2.37
C THR A 80 -12.52 -1.41 -2.84
N ASN A 81 -13.32 -0.87 -3.78
CA ASN A 81 -13.00 0.36 -4.48
C ASN A 81 -13.52 1.61 -3.75
N TRP A 82 -14.47 1.45 -2.83
CA TRP A 82 -15.03 2.56 -2.06
C TRP A 82 -14.67 2.43 -0.58
N TYR A 83 -15.16 1.40 0.13
CA TYR A 83 -14.97 1.29 1.58
C TYR A 83 -13.47 1.16 1.97
N VAL A 84 -12.77 0.14 1.46
CA VAL A 84 -11.36 -0.11 1.82
C VAL A 84 -10.44 1.00 1.32
N ARG A 85 -10.71 1.55 0.13
CA ARG A 85 -9.94 2.65 -0.44
C ARG A 85 -10.02 3.90 0.43
N MET A 86 -11.23 4.35 0.75
CA MET A 86 -11.46 5.57 1.54
C MET A 86 -11.02 5.42 3.00
N ASN A 87 -11.14 4.22 3.58
CA ASN A 87 -10.76 3.97 4.98
C ASN A 87 -9.32 3.44 5.12
N ARG A 88 -8.48 3.50 4.08
CA ARG A 88 -7.13 2.94 4.12
C ARG A 88 -6.24 3.52 5.22
N ARG A 89 -6.36 4.82 5.51
CA ARG A 89 -5.61 5.49 6.61
C ARG A 89 -6.05 4.97 7.97
N ARG A 90 -7.37 4.86 8.18
CA ARG A 90 -7.99 4.29 9.39
C ARG A 90 -7.54 2.86 9.62
N LEU A 91 -7.64 2.01 8.58
CA LEU A 91 -7.23 0.60 8.61
C LEU A 91 -5.73 0.39 8.86
N LYS A 92 -4.89 1.42 8.66
CA LYS A 92 -3.44 1.39 8.91
C LYS A 92 -3.04 1.91 10.29
N GLY A 93 -3.97 2.46 11.07
CA GLY A 93 -3.71 3.07 12.38
C GLY A 93 -3.33 4.54 12.36
N GLU A 94 -3.46 5.24 11.23
CA GLU A 94 -3.02 6.66 11.13
C GLU A 94 -3.91 7.61 11.95
N ASN A 95 -5.17 7.23 12.21
CA ASN A 95 -6.15 8.03 12.98
C ASN A 95 -6.20 7.63 14.47
N GLY A 96 -5.29 6.77 14.93
CA GLY A 96 -5.27 6.24 16.29
C GLY A 96 -5.67 4.76 16.39
N VAL A 97 -5.36 4.16 17.53
CA VAL A 97 -5.49 2.71 17.76
C VAL A 97 -6.94 2.26 17.84
N GLU A 98 -7.80 2.99 18.57
CA GLU A 98 -9.21 2.63 18.73
C GLU A 98 -9.99 2.74 17.41
N ASP A 99 -9.78 3.80 16.62
CA ASP A 99 -10.43 3.95 15.30
C ASP A 99 -9.98 2.85 14.32
N CYS A 100 -8.70 2.46 14.37
CA CYS A 100 -8.18 1.35 13.58
C CYS A 100 -8.84 0.02 13.97
N LYS A 101 -8.97 -0.23 15.28
CA LYS A 101 -9.64 -1.41 15.81
C LYS A 101 -11.10 -1.46 15.36
N ASP A 102 -11.84 -0.37 15.49
CA ASP A 102 -13.25 -0.28 15.06
C ASP A 102 -13.39 -0.55 13.55
N ALA A 103 -12.53 0.04 12.72
CA ALA A 103 -12.52 -0.16 11.28
C ALA A 103 -12.17 -1.61 10.89
N LEU A 104 -11.18 -2.22 11.55
CA LEU A 104 -10.78 -3.61 11.31
C LEU A 104 -11.85 -4.60 11.78
N CYS A 105 -12.49 -4.36 12.92
CA CYS A 105 -13.62 -5.16 13.39
C CYS A 105 -14.81 -5.10 12.40
N THR A 106 -15.13 -3.90 11.91
CA THR A 106 -16.17 -3.71 10.89
C THR A 106 -15.84 -4.48 9.61
N LEU A 107 -14.62 -4.31 9.08
CA LEU A 107 -14.16 -5.00 7.88
C LEU A 107 -14.16 -6.53 8.04
N GLY A 108 -13.64 -7.05 9.15
CA GLY A 108 -13.63 -8.49 9.43
C GLY A 108 -15.04 -9.09 9.45
N SER A 109 -15.99 -8.33 9.98
CA SER A 109 -17.38 -8.75 10.09
C SER A 109 -18.10 -8.74 8.74
N VAL A 110 -17.90 -7.68 7.95
CA VAL A 110 -18.38 -7.62 6.56
C VAL A 110 -17.82 -8.79 5.75
N LEU A 111 -16.53 -9.10 5.89
CA LEU A 111 -15.91 -10.27 5.26
C LEU A 111 -16.57 -11.57 5.72
N SER A 112 -16.86 -11.73 7.02
CA SER A 112 -17.58 -12.90 7.58
C SER A 112 -18.97 -13.09 6.97
N TYR A 113 -19.76 -12.02 6.81
CA TYR A 113 -21.06 -12.08 6.11
C TYR A 113 -20.88 -12.49 4.64
N MET A 114 -19.96 -11.83 3.94
CA MET A 114 -19.70 -12.06 2.52
C MET A 114 -19.25 -13.51 2.25
N ILE A 115 -18.33 -14.06 3.05
CA ILE A 115 -17.84 -15.43 2.92
C ILE A 115 -18.98 -16.45 3.02
N ARG A 116 -19.94 -16.24 3.93
CA ARG A 116 -21.11 -17.11 4.08
C ARG A 116 -22.09 -16.98 2.91
N LEU A 117 -22.33 -15.75 2.43
CA LEU A 117 -23.19 -15.52 1.27
C LEU A 117 -22.61 -16.09 -0.02
N MET A 118 -21.27 -16.05 -0.17
CA MET A 118 -20.57 -16.57 -1.34
C MET A 118 -20.31 -18.08 -1.30
N ALA A 119 -20.48 -18.74 -0.13
CA ALA A 119 -20.13 -20.15 0.04
C ALA A 119 -20.82 -21.10 -0.97
N PRO A 120 -22.11 -20.92 -1.33
CA PRO A 120 -22.75 -21.74 -2.36
C PRO A 120 -22.20 -21.54 -3.78
N TYR A 121 -21.60 -20.38 -4.06
CA TYR A 121 -21.14 -19.99 -5.40
C TYR A 121 -19.65 -20.25 -5.63
N THR A 122 -18.81 -20.04 -4.59
CA THR A 122 -17.36 -20.18 -4.67
C THR A 122 -16.80 -20.99 -3.49
N PRO A 123 -17.19 -22.27 -3.34
CA PRO A 123 -17.04 -23.03 -2.10
C PRO A 123 -15.59 -23.24 -1.64
N PHE A 124 -14.67 -23.49 -2.58
CA PHE A 124 -13.26 -23.69 -2.25
C PHE A 124 -12.58 -22.39 -1.82
N LEU A 125 -12.95 -21.29 -2.48
CA LEU A 125 -12.38 -19.98 -2.16
C LEU A 125 -12.86 -19.53 -0.78
N THR A 126 -14.17 -19.57 -0.53
CA THR A 126 -14.73 -19.17 0.76
C THR A 126 -14.21 -20.02 1.90
N GLU A 127 -13.95 -21.31 1.69
CA GLU A 127 -13.34 -22.19 2.70
C GLU A 127 -11.89 -21.78 3.02
N LEU A 128 -11.08 -21.48 2.01
CA LEU A 128 -9.71 -20.97 2.21
C LEU A 128 -9.71 -19.68 3.03
N ILE A 129 -10.59 -18.76 2.68
CA ILE A 129 -10.70 -17.46 3.36
C ILE A 129 -11.21 -17.66 4.79
N PHE A 130 -12.26 -18.47 4.97
CA PHE A 130 -12.86 -18.76 6.26
C PHE A 130 -11.82 -19.29 7.26
N LYS A 131 -10.98 -20.24 6.85
CA LYS A 131 -9.90 -20.76 7.70
C LYS A 131 -8.93 -19.69 8.18
N ASN A 132 -8.59 -18.73 7.31
CA ASN A 132 -7.67 -17.64 7.65
C ASN A 132 -8.28 -16.64 8.62
N ILE A 133 -9.57 -16.30 8.47
CA ILE A 133 -10.23 -15.33 9.35
C ILE A 133 -10.79 -15.96 10.63
N LYS A 134 -11.02 -17.28 10.65
CA LYS A 134 -11.63 -17.98 11.78
C LYS A 134 -10.86 -17.76 13.08
N ILE A 135 -9.53 -17.65 13.02
CA ILE A 135 -8.67 -17.39 14.18
C ILE A 135 -8.98 -16.07 14.89
N LEU A 136 -9.67 -15.15 14.22
CA LEU A 136 -10.08 -13.83 14.73
C LEU A 136 -11.55 -13.81 15.18
N THR A 137 -12.23 -14.97 15.16
CA THR A 137 -13.64 -15.12 15.51
C THR A 137 -13.82 -16.18 16.59
N ASN A 138 -14.91 -16.11 17.34
CA ASN A 138 -15.25 -17.13 18.35
C ASN A 138 -16.04 -18.33 17.77
N ARG A 139 -16.00 -18.53 16.44
CA ARG A 139 -16.77 -19.60 15.77
C ARG A 139 -16.17 -20.99 16.00
N LYS A 140 -17.02 -21.96 16.30
CA LYS A 140 -16.62 -23.34 16.59
C LYS A 140 -16.53 -24.20 15.32
N GLU A 141 -17.34 -23.89 14.31
CA GLU A 141 -17.53 -24.65 13.08
C GLU A 141 -16.22 -24.82 12.30
N LYS A 142 -15.91 -26.04 11.86
CA LYS A 142 -14.64 -26.36 11.17
C LYS A 142 -14.56 -25.87 9.73
N SER A 143 -15.69 -25.68 9.07
CA SER A 143 -15.83 -25.26 7.67
C SER A 143 -16.93 -24.22 7.54
N VAL A 144 -16.80 -23.32 6.56
CA VAL A 144 -17.87 -22.34 6.24
C VAL A 144 -19.16 -23.05 5.86
N HIS A 145 -19.07 -24.24 5.25
CA HIS A 145 -20.21 -25.03 4.79
C HIS A 145 -21.02 -25.66 5.93
N HIS A 146 -20.53 -25.58 7.16
CA HIS A 146 -21.28 -25.97 8.36
C HIS A 146 -21.95 -24.76 9.05
N VAL A 147 -21.77 -23.55 8.52
CA VAL A 147 -22.31 -22.32 9.08
C VAL A 147 -23.58 -21.93 8.32
N MET A 148 -24.67 -21.69 9.05
CA MET A 148 -25.92 -21.25 8.46
C MET A 148 -25.79 -19.87 7.81
N MET A 149 -26.56 -19.66 6.74
CA MET A 149 -26.68 -18.36 6.09
C MET A 149 -27.14 -17.33 7.13
N PRO A 150 -26.50 -16.14 7.19
CA PRO A 150 -26.86 -15.12 8.17
C PRO A 150 -28.33 -14.69 8.06
N HIS A 151 -28.91 -14.27 9.18
CA HIS A 151 -30.19 -13.58 9.23
C HIS A 151 -29.96 -12.07 9.13
N PRO A 152 -30.80 -11.34 8.37
CA PRO A 152 -30.63 -9.91 8.20
C PRO A 152 -30.98 -9.16 9.49
N ARG A 153 -30.11 -8.23 9.87
CA ARG A 153 -30.30 -7.32 11.00
C ARG A 153 -30.91 -6.01 10.51
N GLN A 154 -32.23 -5.90 10.65
CA GLN A 154 -32.99 -4.74 10.17
C GLN A 154 -32.61 -3.44 10.91
N ASP A 155 -32.15 -3.54 12.16
CA ASP A 155 -31.66 -2.44 12.98
C ASP A 155 -30.43 -1.72 12.41
N LEU A 156 -29.66 -2.41 11.56
CA LEU A 156 -28.46 -1.88 10.93
C LEU A 156 -28.71 -1.31 9.52
N ILE A 157 -29.91 -1.49 8.97
CA ILE A 157 -30.26 -0.98 7.63
C ILE A 157 -30.65 0.50 7.74
N ASN A 158 -29.91 1.34 7.01
CA ASN A 158 -30.13 2.76 6.89
C ASN A 158 -30.11 3.17 5.41
N GLU A 159 -31.29 3.17 4.78
CA GLU A 159 -31.44 3.56 3.37
C GLU A 159 -31.02 5.01 3.09
N GLY A 160 -31.12 5.90 4.07
CA GLY A 160 -30.71 7.30 3.92
C GLY A 160 -29.21 7.42 3.68
N ILE A 161 -28.41 6.69 4.47
CA ILE A 161 -26.95 6.63 4.31
C ILE A 161 -26.59 5.93 2.98
N GLU A 162 -27.28 4.84 2.62
CA GLU A 162 -27.05 4.16 1.34
C GLU A 162 -27.27 5.10 0.14
N LYS A 163 -28.37 5.86 0.15
CA LYS A 163 -28.66 6.88 -0.88
C LYS A 163 -27.61 7.99 -0.89
N ALA A 164 -27.23 8.51 0.28
CA ALA A 164 -26.22 9.58 0.38
C ALA A 164 -24.85 9.13 -0.16
N VAL A 165 -24.39 7.93 0.18
CA VAL A 165 -23.13 7.39 -0.35
C VAL A 165 -23.23 7.13 -1.86
N SER A 166 -24.36 6.62 -2.36
CA SER A 166 -24.56 6.47 -3.80
C SER A 166 -24.44 7.80 -4.55
N LYS A 167 -24.99 8.89 -4.00
CA LYS A 167 -24.82 10.25 -4.57
C LYS A 167 -23.37 10.73 -4.49
N MET A 168 -22.69 10.48 -3.38
CA MET A 168 -21.26 10.79 -3.24
C MET A 168 -20.43 10.07 -4.31
N GLN A 169 -20.68 8.79 -4.55
CA GLN A 169 -20.02 8.01 -5.60
C GLN A 169 -20.26 8.63 -6.98
N THR A 170 -21.51 9.01 -7.29
CA THR A 170 -21.84 9.71 -8.54
C THR A 170 -21.06 11.01 -8.70
N VAL A 171 -20.95 11.85 -7.66
CA VAL A 171 -20.17 13.10 -7.71
C VAL A 171 -18.69 12.81 -7.99
N ILE A 172 -18.11 11.82 -7.31
CA ILE A 172 -16.70 11.45 -7.49
C ILE A 172 -16.45 10.90 -8.90
N ASP A 173 -17.33 10.05 -9.42
CA ASP A 173 -17.18 9.50 -10.77
C ASP A 173 -17.36 10.58 -11.85
N LEU A 174 -18.34 11.47 -11.69
CA LEU A 174 -18.50 12.63 -12.56
C LEU A 174 -17.25 13.51 -12.57
N GLY A 175 -16.66 13.75 -11.39
CA GLY A 175 -15.44 14.54 -11.23
C GLY A 175 -14.23 13.88 -11.87
N ARG A 176 -14.07 12.56 -11.73
CA ARG A 176 -13.01 11.79 -12.40
C ARG A 176 -13.14 11.90 -13.92
N VAL A 177 -14.34 11.71 -14.46
CA VAL A 177 -14.61 11.87 -15.90
C VAL A 177 -14.30 13.29 -16.37
N ALA A 178 -14.67 14.32 -15.61
CA ALA A 178 -14.34 15.72 -15.93
C ALA A 178 -12.83 15.97 -15.99
N ARG A 179 -12.07 15.43 -15.02
CA ARG A 179 -10.59 15.48 -15.02
C ARG A 179 -10.00 14.78 -16.24
N ASP A 180 -10.48 13.58 -16.56
CA ASP A 180 -9.97 12.77 -17.65
C ASP A 180 -10.22 13.42 -19.01
N ARG A 181 -11.37 14.08 -19.21
CA ARG A 181 -11.65 14.86 -20.44
C ARG A 181 -10.65 15.98 -20.69
N ARG A 182 -10.17 16.62 -19.62
CA ARG A 182 -9.13 17.65 -19.69
C ARG A 182 -7.72 17.09 -19.51
N THR A 183 -7.57 15.77 -19.44
CA THR A 183 -6.30 15.07 -19.25
C THR A 183 -5.54 15.58 -18.02
N ILE A 184 -6.25 15.93 -16.93
CA ILE A 184 -5.66 16.47 -15.70
C ILE A 184 -5.41 15.34 -14.70
N PRO A 185 -4.16 14.92 -14.44
CA PRO A 185 -3.86 13.83 -13.53
C PRO A 185 -4.33 14.11 -12.11
N VAL A 186 -4.91 13.12 -11.41
CA VAL A 186 -5.44 13.24 -10.03
C VAL A 186 -4.43 13.81 -9.02
N LYS A 187 -3.13 13.64 -9.28
CA LYS A 187 -2.04 14.16 -8.43
C LYS A 187 -2.07 15.69 -8.28
N TYR A 188 -2.56 16.45 -9.26
CA TYR A 188 -2.66 17.90 -9.17
C TYR A 188 -3.90 18.28 -8.37
N PRO A 189 -3.78 18.99 -7.24
CA PRO A 189 -4.95 19.52 -6.55
C PRO A 189 -5.71 20.47 -7.48
N LEU A 190 -7.04 20.51 -7.41
CA LEU A 190 -7.86 21.52 -8.10
C LEU A 190 -8.48 22.49 -7.09
N LYS A 191 -8.87 23.68 -7.54
CA LYS A 191 -9.37 24.73 -6.63
C LYS A 191 -10.70 24.34 -6.00
N GLU A 192 -11.71 24.15 -6.83
CA GLU A 192 -13.07 23.94 -6.35
C GLU A 192 -13.83 22.97 -7.25
N ILE A 193 -14.77 22.26 -6.62
CA ILE A 193 -15.87 21.60 -7.31
C ILE A 193 -17.19 22.17 -6.79
N VAL A 194 -18.08 22.55 -7.70
CA VAL A 194 -19.46 22.92 -7.39
C VAL A 194 -20.35 21.71 -7.66
N VAL A 195 -21.07 21.25 -6.65
CA VAL A 195 -22.05 20.18 -6.76
C VAL A 195 -23.44 20.79 -6.71
N ILE A 196 -24.22 20.57 -7.76
CA ILE A 196 -25.58 21.10 -7.92
C ILE A 196 -26.56 19.94 -7.84
N LEU A 197 -27.52 20.05 -6.92
CA LEU A 197 -28.55 19.05 -6.65
C LEU A 197 -29.94 19.68 -6.71
N GLU A 198 -30.96 18.88 -7.01
CA GLU A 198 -32.34 19.36 -7.10
C GLU A 198 -33.07 19.39 -5.74
N SER A 199 -32.62 18.59 -4.77
CA SER A 199 -33.25 18.46 -3.45
C SER A 199 -32.33 18.93 -2.31
N ALA A 200 -32.88 19.81 -1.46
CA ALA A 200 -32.21 20.29 -0.25
C ALA A 200 -31.95 19.17 0.77
N GLU A 201 -32.81 18.15 0.82
CA GLU A 201 -32.62 16.99 1.71
C GLU A 201 -31.43 16.14 1.26
N THR A 202 -31.32 15.91 -0.05
CA THR A 202 -30.18 15.18 -0.64
C THR A 202 -28.87 15.93 -0.44
N LEU A 203 -28.91 17.26 -0.55
CA LEU A 203 -27.75 18.12 -0.29
C LEU A 203 -27.27 17.96 1.16
N LYS A 204 -28.16 18.07 2.15
CA LYS A 204 -27.81 17.88 3.57
C LYS A 204 -27.23 16.49 3.84
N GLY A 205 -27.79 15.45 3.24
CA GLY A 205 -27.27 14.09 3.37
C GLY A 205 -25.87 13.93 2.77
N LEU A 206 -25.59 14.59 1.65
CA LEU A 206 -24.30 14.54 0.97
C LEU A 206 -23.21 15.39 1.66
N GLU A 207 -23.61 16.50 2.29
CA GLU A 207 -22.69 17.45 2.93
C GLU A 207 -21.82 16.79 4.01
N VAL A 208 -22.36 15.81 4.73
CA VAL A 208 -21.63 15.05 5.74
C VAL A 208 -20.47 14.24 5.15
N PHE A 209 -20.53 13.91 3.86
CA PHE A 209 -19.50 13.18 3.12
C PHE A 209 -18.52 14.08 2.35
N LYS A 210 -18.59 15.41 2.55
CA LYS A 210 -17.74 16.40 1.86
C LYS A 210 -16.24 16.08 1.93
N SER A 211 -15.74 15.61 3.07
CA SER A 211 -14.33 15.26 3.26
C SER A 211 -13.87 14.15 2.30
N TYR A 212 -14.70 13.13 2.08
CA TYR A 212 -14.39 12.04 1.15
C TYR A 212 -14.34 12.53 -0.30
N ILE A 213 -15.20 13.47 -0.68
CA ILE A 213 -15.17 14.09 -2.03
C ILE A 213 -13.89 14.89 -2.22
N LEU A 214 -13.50 15.70 -1.23
CA LEU A 214 -12.26 16.48 -1.23
C LEU A 214 -11.02 15.60 -1.43
N GLU A 215 -10.93 14.51 -0.66
CA GLU A 215 -9.80 13.59 -0.71
C GLU A 215 -9.74 12.78 -2.02
N GLU A 216 -10.86 12.24 -2.48
CA GLU A 216 -10.89 11.37 -3.67
C GLU A 216 -10.72 12.13 -4.99
N LEU A 217 -11.29 13.34 -5.09
CA LEU A 217 -11.09 14.19 -6.25
C LEU A 217 -9.86 15.08 -6.14
N ASN A 218 -9.21 15.13 -4.98
CA ASN A 218 -8.08 16.01 -4.67
C ASN A 218 -8.40 17.46 -5.08
N VAL A 219 -9.43 18.02 -4.45
CA VAL A 219 -9.88 19.41 -4.65
C VAL A 219 -9.82 20.16 -3.32
N LYS A 220 -9.49 21.46 -3.33
CA LYS A 220 -9.33 22.25 -2.10
C LYS A 220 -10.69 22.59 -1.47
N GLU A 221 -11.72 22.80 -2.28
CA GLU A 221 -13.05 23.18 -1.81
C GLU A 221 -14.18 22.43 -2.55
N VAL A 222 -15.24 22.09 -1.82
CA VAL A 222 -16.52 21.62 -2.39
C VAL A 222 -17.61 22.64 -2.01
N LYS A 223 -18.29 23.18 -3.02
CA LYS A 223 -19.45 24.08 -2.87
C LYS A 223 -20.71 23.36 -3.28
N PHE A 224 -21.76 23.47 -2.47
CA PHE A 224 -23.06 22.90 -2.80
C PHE A 224 -24.01 24.01 -3.26
N SER A 225 -24.82 23.74 -4.28
CA SER A 225 -25.84 24.66 -4.79
C SER A 225 -27.12 23.90 -5.14
N LEU A 226 -28.26 24.59 -5.08
CA LEU A 226 -29.54 24.08 -5.56
C LEU A 226 -29.93 24.64 -6.94
N ASN A 227 -29.24 25.69 -7.40
CA ASN A 227 -29.66 26.46 -8.56
C ASN A 227 -28.67 26.29 -9.73
N LYS A 228 -29.11 25.59 -10.78
CA LYS A 228 -28.36 25.45 -12.05
C LYS A 228 -28.18 26.80 -12.76
N GLN A 229 -29.20 27.66 -12.69
CA GLN A 229 -29.26 28.95 -13.39
C GLN A 229 -28.17 29.93 -12.94
N ASN A 230 -27.76 29.89 -11.67
CA ASN A 230 -26.71 30.75 -11.11
C ASN A 230 -25.35 30.54 -11.80
N TYR A 231 -25.18 29.43 -12.53
CA TYR A 231 -23.95 29.08 -13.23
C TYR A 231 -24.11 29.08 -14.76
N GLY A 232 -25.18 29.69 -15.29
CA GLY A 232 -25.41 29.78 -16.75
C GLY A 232 -25.52 28.42 -17.45
N LEU A 233 -25.91 27.38 -16.71
CA LEU A 233 -25.96 26.01 -17.20
C LEU A 233 -27.27 25.74 -17.95
N VAL A 234 -27.13 25.16 -19.14
CA VAL A 234 -28.23 24.73 -20.00
C VAL A 234 -27.96 23.29 -20.44
N LEU A 235 -28.99 22.46 -20.45
CA LEU A 235 -28.91 21.09 -20.91
C LEU A 235 -28.77 21.06 -22.45
N ARG A 236 -27.96 20.11 -22.93
CA ARG A 236 -27.81 19.83 -24.35
C ARG A 236 -27.87 18.33 -24.56
N ALA A 237 -28.68 17.88 -25.51
CA ALA A 237 -28.70 16.49 -25.94
C ALA A 237 -27.80 16.30 -27.17
N GLU A 238 -27.03 15.21 -27.19
CA GLU A 238 -26.29 14.76 -28.37
C GLU A 238 -26.72 13.33 -28.73
N PRO A 239 -26.96 13.03 -30.02
CA PRO A 239 -27.32 11.68 -30.44
C PRO A 239 -26.12 10.74 -30.34
N ASP A 240 -26.35 9.49 -29.93
CA ASP A 240 -25.35 8.44 -30.12
C ASP A 240 -25.32 8.02 -31.60
N HIS A 241 -24.32 8.54 -32.30
CA HIS A 241 -24.09 8.27 -33.71
C HIS A 241 -23.95 6.78 -34.04
N LYS A 242 -23.51 5.93 -33.09
CA LYS A 242 -23.31 4.49 -33.33
C LYS A 242 -24.62 3.71 -33.38
N THR A 243 -25.62 4.11 -32.58
CA THR A 243 -26.91 3.44 -32.49
C THR A 243 -27.92 4.07 -33.45
N LEU A 244 -28.03 5.40 -33.43
CA LEU A 244 -29.01 6.16 -34.21
C LEU A 244 -28.63 6.28 -35.69
N GLY A 245 -27.34 6.27 -36.03
CA GLY A 245 -26.87 6.36 -37.42
C GLY A 245 -27.41 5.23 -38.31
N PRO A 246 -27.17 3.95 -37.97
CA PRO A 246 -27.70 2.81 -38.72
C PRO A 246 -29.23 2.70 -38.73
N ARG A 247 -29.89 3.12 -37.64
CA ARG A 247 -31.34 3.03 -37.46
C ARG A 247 -32.09 4.05 -38.31
N LEU A 248 -31.66 5.32 -38.26
CA LEU A 248 -32.38 6.45 -38.85
C LEU A 248 -31.98 6.76 -40.30
N LYS A 249 -30.83 6.26 -40.77
CA LYS A 249 -30.32 6.42 -42.15
C LYS A 249 -30.50 7.85 -42.68
N ASP A 250 -31.40 8.06 -43.64
CA ASP A 250 -31.63 9.34 -44.31
C ASP A 250 -32.22 10.40 -43.38
N LYS A 251 -33.02 10.00 -42.37
CA LYS A 251 -33.60 10.90 -41.37
C LYS A 251 -32.60 11.35 -40.31
N PHE A 252 -31.42 10.72 -40.23
CA PHE A 252 -30.45 10.94 -39.17
C PHE A 252 -30.00 12.41 -39.06
N LYS A 253 -29.79 13.10 -40.19
CA LYS A 253 -29.38 14.51 -40.19
C LYS A 253 -30.48 15.44 -39.65
N SER A 254 -31.73 15.21 -40.04
CA SER A 254 -32.89 15.99 -39.55
C SER A 254 -33.01 15.84 -38.03
N ILE A 255 -33.10 14.59 -37.57
CA ILE A 255 -33.27 14.26 -36.17
C ILE A 255 -32.09 14.75 -35.32
N THR A 256 -30.85 14.64 -35.81
CA THR A 256 -29.66 15.18 -35.12
C THR A 256 -29.75 16.69 -34.91
N ASN A 257 -30.25 17.45 -35.88
CA ASN A 257 -30.40 18.90 -35.74
C ASN A 257 -31.51 19.25 -34.75
N THR A 258 -32.63 18.52 -34.76
CA THR A 258 -33.71 18.73 -33.79
C THR A 258 -33.25 18.40 -32.37
N ILE A 259 -32.55 17.28 -32.18
CA ILE A 259 -31.96 16.89 -30.87
C ILE A 259 -31.03 17.97 -30.32
N LYS A 260 -30.17 18.55 -31.17
CA LYS A 260 -29.22 19.61 -30.75
C LYS A 260 -29.91 20.91 -30.32
N ASN A 261 -31.14 21.13 -30.76
CA ASN A 261 -31.92 22.34 -30.52
C ASN A 261 -33.03 22.16 -29.48
N LEU A 262 -33.15 20.98 -28.85
CA LEU A 262 -34.10 20.74 -27.75
C LEU A 262 -33.87 21.74 -26.61
N SER A 263 -34.96 22.21 -26.03
CA SER A 263 -34.98 23.06 -24.84
C SER A 263 -34.72 22.26 -23.55
N ASP A 264 -34.30 22.95 -22.49
CA ASP A 264 -34.10 22.33 -21.17
C ASP A 264 -35.35 21.60 -20.67
N ALA A 265 -36.53 22.19 -20.88
CA ALA A 265 -37.80 21.59 -20.47
C ALA A 265 -38.10 20.29 -21.22
N GLU A 266 -37.79 20.22 -22.52
CA GLU A 266 -37.97 19.01 -23.33
C GLU A 266 -36.96 17.92 -22.93
N ILE A 267 -35.72 18.29 -22.62
CA ILE A 267 -34.69 17.35 -22.14
C ILE A 267 -35.03 16.83 -20.74
N GLU A 268 -35.56 17.68 -19.85
CA GLU A 268 -36.05 17.25 -18.53
C GLU A 268 -37.29 16.37 -18.64
N ALA A 269 -38.21 16.66 -19.56
CA ALA A 269 -39.35 15.79 -19.85
C ALA A 269 -38.91 14.43 -20.39
N PHE A 270 -37.94 14.41 -21.32
CA PHE A 270 -37.31 13.19 -21.80
C PHE A 270 -36.68 12.37 -20.66
N LYS A 271 -35.94 13.01 -19.74
CA LYS A 271 -35.37 12.34 -18.57
C LYS A 271 -36.41 11.68 -17.67
N LYS A 272 -37.59 12.30 -17.51
CA LYS A 272 -38.68 11.75 -16.69
C LYS A 272 -39.47 10.65 -17.39
N LYS A 273 -39.71 10.80 -18.70
CA LYS A 273 -40.53 9.90 -19.50
C LYS A 273 -39.75 8.69 -20.04
N GLY A 274 -38.44 8.83 -20.26
CA GLY A 274 -37.55 7.82 -20.84
C GLY A 274 -37.62 7.72 -22.36
N GLU A 275 -38.45 8.54 -23.01
CA GLU A 275 -38.63 8.56 -24.46
C GLU A 275 -39.06 9.96 -24.94
N ILE A 276 -38.69 10.30 -26.18
CA ILE A 276 -39.14 11.51 -26.88
C ILE A 276 -39.43 11.17 -28.34
N GLU A 277 -40.50 11.72 -28.88
CA GLU A 277 -40.87 11.53 -30.28
C GLU A 277 -40.39 12.71 -31.11
N ILE A 278 -39.54 12.46 -32.11
CA ILE A 278 -38.94 13.48 -32.98
C ILE A 278 -39.11 13.03 -34.42
N ASP A 279 -39.74 13.85 -35.26
CA ASP A 279 -40.01 13.56 -36.69
C ASP A 279 -40.65 12.16 -36.93
N GLY A 280 -41.54 11.75 -36.01
CA GLY A 280 -42.26 10.46 -36.07
C GLY A 280 -41.42 9.23 -35.68
N GLU A 281 -40.24 9.43 -35.08
CA GLU A 281 -39.39 8.37 -34.56
C GLU A 281 -39.30 8.48 -33.03
N THR A 282 -39.52 7.37 -32.33
CA THR A 282 -39.36 7.31 -30.87
C THR A 282 -37.89 7.11 -30.52
N ILE A 283 -37.30 8.08 -29.84
CA ILE A 283 -35.95 8.00 -29.31
C ILE A 283 -36.05 7.63 -27.85
N VAL A 284 -35.37 6.56 -27.45
CA VAL A 284 -35.42 6.01 -26.09
C VAL A 284 -34.17 6.34 -25.30
N ASP A 285 -34.24 6.19 -23.97
CA ASP A 285 -33.09 6.33 -23.10
C ASP A 285 -31.94 5.39 -23.52
N GLY A 286 -30.72 5.93 -23.52
CA GLY A 286 -29.53 5.26 -24.09
C GLY A 286 -29.20 5.60 -25.55
N GLU A 287 -30.14 6.18 -26.31
CA GLU A 287 -29.86 6.69 -27.67
C GLU A 287 -29.44 8.17 -27.68
N LEU A 288 -29.70 8.89 -26.58
CA LEU A 288 -29.29 10.27 -26.35
C LEU A 288 -28.28 10.37 -25.22
N ARG A 289 -27.26 11.19 -25.42
CA ARG A 289 -26.33 11.61 -24.39
C ARG A 289 -26.67 13.03 -23.95
N VAL A 290 -27.11 13.19 -22.70
CA VAL A 290 -27.34 14.50 -22.12
C VAL A 290 -26.04 15.05 -21.52
N MET A 291 -25.71 16.29 -21.85
CA MET A 291 -24.57 17.03 -21.34
C MET A 291 -25.00 18.40 -20.84
N LEU A 292 -24.14 19.03 -20.05
CA LEU A 292 -24.29 20.43 -19.64
C LEU A 292 -23.44 21.30 -20.56
N THR A 293 -23.99 22.43 -20.96
CA THR A 293 -23.28 23.48 -21.69
C THR A 293 -23.53 24.83 -21.02
N PHE A 294 -22.58 25.74 -21.17
CA PHE A 294 -22.73 27.10 -20.67
C PHE A 294 -23.35 27.99 -21.75
N LYS A 295 -24.39 28.76 -21.41
CA LYS A 295 -25.00 29.79 -22.28
C LYS A 295 -25.12 31.12 -21.54
N GLY A 296 -25.23 32.22 -22.30
CA GLY A 296 -25.32 33.59 -21.78
C GLY A 296 -24.01 34.38 -21.89
N GLU A 297 -24.04 35.65 -21.52
CA GLU A 297 -22.89 36.59 -21.67
C GLU A 297 -21.62 36.10 -20.95
N GLN A 298 -21.76 35.38 -19.83
CA GLN A 298 -20.63 34.81 -19.07
C GLN A 298 -20.33 33.34 -19.45
N GLY A 299 -21.08 32.75 -20.38
CA GLY A 299 -20.99 31.32 -20.68
C GLY A 299 -19.62 30.89 -21.22
N ALA A 300 -18.98 31.71 -22.06
CA ALA A 300 -17.65 31.42 -22.59
C ALA A 300 -16.58 31.41 -21.48
N ALA A 301 -16.59 32.42 -20.60
CA ALA A 301 -15.66 32.50 -19.46
C ALA A 301 -15.86 31.34 -18.47
N LEU A 302 -17.11 30.94 -18.22
CA LEU A 302 -17.42 29.78 -17.37
C LEU A 302 -17.00 28.46 -18.01
N ALA A 303 -17.10 28.32 -19.34
CA ALA A 303 -16.64 27.15 -20.07
C ALA A 303 -15.10 26.99 -20.10
N GLU A 304 -14.37 28.10 -20.01
CA GLU A 304 -12.91 28.09 -19.85
C GLU A 304 -12.51 27.74 -18.42
N LYS A 305 -13.26 28.21 -17.42
CA LYS A 305 -12.97 27.98 -16.01
C LYS A 305 -13.38 26.59 -15.53
N PHE A 306 -14.55 26.11 -15.94
CA PHE A 306 -15.19 24.91 -15.39
C PHE A 306 -15.43 23.83 -16.44
N GLU A 307 -15.15 22.60 -16.07
CA GLU A 307 -15.64 21.42 -16.79
C GLU A 307 -16.94 20.92 -16.14
N ALA A 308 -18.03 20.93 -16.90
CA ALA A 308 -19.35 20.51 -16.44
C ALA A 308 -19.63 19.04 -16.75
N ASN A 309 -20.29 18.35 -15.83
CA ASN A 309 -20.74 16.97 -16.05
C ASN A 309 -22.05 16.69 -15.29
N VAL A 310 -22.89 15.81 -15.83
CA VAL A 310 -24.22 15.51 -15.27
C VAL A 310 -24.55 14.04 -15.35
N GLN A 311 -25.18 13.51 -14.30
CA GLN A 311 -25.79 12.18 -14.28
C GLN A 311 -27.03 12.21 -13.38
N GLY A 312 -28.19 11.89 -13.96
CA GLY A 312 -29.47 12.00 -13.26
C GLY A 312 -29.77 13.43 -12.79
N ASP A 313 -29.97 13.56 -11.48
CA ASP A 313 -30.22 14.78 -10.69
C ASP A 313 -28.94 15.40 -10.11
N VAL A 314 -27.76 14.79 -10.35
CA VAL A 314 -26.46 15.30 -9.89
C VAL A 314 -25.76 16.01 -11.04
N SER A 315 -25.43 17.27 -10.84
CA SER A 315 -24.61 18.06 -11.75
C SER A 315 -23.36 18.56 -11.03
N ILE A 316 -22.23 18.58 -11.71
CA ILE A 316 -20.98 19.11 -11.15
C ILE A 316 -20.35 20.14 -12.09
N LEU A 317 -19.59 21.06 -11.50
CA LEU A 317 -18.67 21.97 -12.18
C LEU A 317 -17.31 21.85 -11.52
N LEU A 318 -16.32 21.38 -12.25
CA LEU A 318 -14.96 21.22 -11.75
C LEU A 318 -14.09 22.37 -12.26
N ASP A 319 -13.48 23.15 -11.36
CA ASP A 319 -12.56 24.22 -11.76
C ASP A 319 -11.28 23.59 -12.32
N ILE A 320 -11.00 23.88 -13.59
CA ILE A 320 -9.86 23.36 -14.35
C ILE A 320 -8.76 24.40 -14.56
N THR A 321 -8.89 25.58 -13.94
CA THR A 321 -7.90 26.63 -14.10
C THR A 321 -6.57 26.21 -13.46
N PRO A 322 -5.45 26.24 -14.22
CA PRO A 322 -4.15 25.97 -13.66
C PRO A 322 -3.82 27.02 -12.60
N ASP A 323 -3.33 26.56 -11.46
CA ASP A 323 -2.80 27.38 -10.39
C ASP A 323 -1.34 26.98 -10.20
N GLU A 324 -0.44 27.96 -10.18
CA GLU A 324 1.00 27.72 -10.02
C GLU A 324 1.29 26.95 -8.73
N GLU A 325 0.55 27.22 -7.65
CA GLU A 325 0.71 26.47 -6.40
C GLU A 325 0.29 25.01 -6.55
N MET A 326 -0.78 24.75 -7.32
CA MET A 326 -1.29 23.40 -7.58
C MET A 326 -0.33 22.59 -8.46
N LEU A 327 0.30 23.23 -9.44
CA LEU A 327 1.34 22.62 -10.27
C LEU A 327 2.56 22.27 -9.43
N ALA A 328 2.96 23.14 -8.51
CA ALA A 328 4.07 22.90 -7.59
C ALA A 328 3.80 21.71 -6.65
N GLU A 329 2.62 21.64 -6.02
CA GLU A 329 2.24 20.51 -5.16
C GLU A 329 2.16 19.20 -5.95
N GLY A 330 1.57 19.22 -7.15
CA GLY A 330 1.49 18.04 -8.01
C GLY A 330 2.86 17.52 -8.44
N THR A 331 3.83 18.41 -8.62
CA THR A 331 5.23 18.06 -8.88
C THR A 331 5.89 17.42 -7.66
N ALA A 332 5.67 17.95 -6.45
CA ALA A 332 6.14 17.34 -5.21
C ALA A 332 5.59 15.91 -5.01
N ARG A 333 4.33 15.66 -5.37
CA ARG A 333 3.76 14.31 -5.37
C ARG A 333 4.37 13.38 -6.41
N GLU A 334 4.83 13.92 -7.55
CA GLU A 334 5.56 13.13 -8.52
C GLU A 334 6.91 12.68 -7.95
N VAL A 335 7.61 13.54 -7.22
CA VAL A 335 8.84 13.19 -6.47
C VAL A 335 8.58 12.02 -5.52
N ILE A 336 7.53 12.10 -4.69
CA ILE A 336 7.12 11.01 -3.78
C ILE A 336 6.91 9.70 -4.54
N ASN A 337 6.22 9.74 -5.67
CA ASN A 337 5.99 8.55 -6.50
C ASN A 337 7.30 7.99 -7.06
N ARG A 338 8.24 8.84 -7.49
CA ARG A 338 9.55 8.41 -8.00
C ARG A 338 10.36 7.70 -6.91
N VAL A 339 10.41 8.27 -5.71
CA VAL A 339 11.06 7.65 -4.54
C VAL A 339 10.42 6.29 -4.21
N GLN A 340 9.09 6.21 -4.19
CA GLN A 340 8.38 4.95 -3.89
C GLN A 340 8.60 3.87 -4.97
N LYS A 341 8.72 4.26 -6.25
CA LYS A 341 9.09 3.33 -7.33
C LYS A 341 10.51 2.81 -7.14
N LEU A 342 11.46 3.68 -6.77
CA LEU A 342 12.83 3.26 -6.47
C LEU A 342 12.89 2.30 -5.28
N ARG A 343 12.12 2.56 -4.23
CA ARG A 343 12.01 1.67 -3.07
C ARG A 343 11.59 0.26 -3.48
N LYS A 344 10.56 0.14 -4.33
CA LYS A 344 10.09 -1.14 -4.86
C LYS A 344 11.13 -1.82 -5.76
N LYS A 345 11.83 -1.05 -6.59
CA LYS A 345 12.89 -1.55 -7.48
C LYS A 345 14.09 -2.08 -6.70
N ALA A 346 14.40 -1.47 -5.55
CA ALA A 346 15.39 -1.94 -4.60
C ALA A 346 14.90 -3.08 -3.68
N HIS A 347 13.69 -3.62 -3.91
CA HIS A 347 13.07 -4.66 -3.09
C HIS A 347 12.89 -4.30 -1.60
N LEU A 348 12.84 -3.01 -1.29
CA LEU A 348 12.64 -2.51 0.07
C LEU A 348 11.14 -2.47 0.43
N VAL A 349 10.84 -2.80 1.68
CA VAL A 349 9.49 -2.72 2.26
C VAL A 349 9.31 -1.40 3.02
N PRO A 350 8.07 -0.88 3.19
CA PRO A 350 7.78 0.40 3.86
C PRO A 350 8.32 0.56 5.29
N THR A 351 8.67 -0.54 5.96
CA THR A 351 9.24 -0.58 7.31
C THR A 351 10.75 -0.42 7.35
N ASP A 352 11.42 -0.53 6.21
CA ASP A 352 12.88 -0.39 6.15
C ASP A 352 13.30 1.05 6.43
N GLU A 353 14.30 1.22 7.30
CA GLU A 353 14.92 2.51 7.58
C GLU A 353 15.82 2.90 6.40
N ILE A 354 15.51 4.04 5.77
CA ILE A 354 16.31 4.60 4.69
C ILE A 354 16.34 6.12 4.79
N GLU A 355 17.37 6.72 4.20
CA GLU A 355 17.44 8.15 3.93
C GLU A 355 17.34 8.39 2.42
N VAL A 356 16.71 9.50 2.03
CA VAL A 356 16.55 9.87 0.63
C VAL A 356 17.36 11.13 0.38
N TYR A 357 18.37 11.04 -0.49
CA TYR A 357 19.13 12.18 -0.96
C TYR A 357 18.70 12.56 -2.37
N TYR A 358 18.76 13.85 -2.71
CA TYR A 358 18.41 14.30 -4.06
C TYR A 358 19.29 15.45 -4.58
N VAL A 359 19.55 15.43 -5.89
CA VAL A 359 20.21 16.50 -6.63
C VAL A 359 19.34 16.88 -7.82
N VAL A 360 19.16 18.20 -8.03
CA VAL A 360 18.38 18.74 -9.15
C VAL A 360 19.35 19.40 -10.15
N ASN A 361 19.24 19.01 -11.42
CA ASN A 361 20.05 19.56 -12.51
C ASN A 361 19.15 20.10 -13.64
N PRO A 362 19.31 21.37 -14.07
CA PRO A 362 20.14 22.41 -13.48
C PRO A 362 19.52 22.95 -12.18
N GLN A 363 20.37 23.49 -11.30
CA GLN A 363 19.92 24.06 -10.01
C GLN A 363 18.96 25.25 -10.18
N THR A 364 18.95 25.89 -11.35
CA THR A 364 18.04 26.99 -11.71
C THR A 364 16.63 26.55 -12.09
N SER A 365 16.37 25.25 -12.16
CA SER A 365 15.04 24.74 -12.50
C SER A 365 14.01 24.99 -11.38
N ASP A 366 12.74 25.12 -11.77
CA ASP A 366 11.62 25.23 -10.81
C ASP A 366 11.55 24.07 -9.82
N LEU A 367 12.08 22.89 -10.21
CA LEU A 367 12.16 21.72 -9.35
C LEU A 367 12.96 21.96 -8.08
N THR A 368 14.03 22.77 -8.14
CA THR A 368 14.83 23.10 -6.94
C THR A 368 13.98 23.85 -5.92
N ARG A 369 13.23 24.86 -6.38
CA ARG A 369 12.32 25.65 -5.53
C ARG A 369 11.20 24.78 -4.96
N ILE A 370 10.60 23.92 -5.79
CA ILE A 370 9.51 23.02 -5.38
C ILE A 370 9.99 22.00 -4.35
N ALA A 371 11.13 21.34 -4.60
CA ALA A 371 11.70 20.35 -3.69
C ALA A 371 11.99 20.96 -2.32
N ALA A 372 12.54 22.19 -2.27
CA ALA A 372 12.81 22.90 -1.03
C ALA A 372 11.53 23.40 -0.32
N LYS A 373 10.54 23.93 -1.05
CA LYS A 373 9.27 24.43 -0.46
C LYS A 373 8.45 23.28 0.15
N TYR A 374 8.46 22.10 -0.47
CA TYR A 374 7.63 20.95 -0.08
C TYR A 374 8.37 19.84 0.67
N THR A 375 9.58 20.08 1.19
CA THR A 375 10.37 19.07 1.94
C THR A 375 9.53 18.41 3.04
N ASN A 376 8.92 19.18 3.93
CA ASN A 376 8.11 18.64 5.03
C ASN A 376 6.94 17.78 4.54
N PHE A 377 6.30 18.16 3.43
CA PHE A 377 5.21 17.39 2.83
C PHE A 377 5.70 16.05 2.29
N ILE A 378 6.87 16.04 1.64
CA ILE A 378 7.52 14.85 1.11
C ILE A 378 7.94 13.91 2.25
N GLU A 379 8.61 14.44 3.28
CA GLU A 379 9.08 13.68 4.45
C GLU A 379 7.92 13.06 5.23
N ASN A 380 6.87 13.83 5.53
CA ASN A 380 5.69 13.33 6.23
C ASN A 380 4.99 12.19 5.47
N THR A 381 4.97 12.28 4.14
CA THR A 381 4.33 11.25 3.30
C THR A 381 5.19 9.99 3.17
N LEU A 382 6.51 10.14 3.03
CA LEU A 382 7.43 9.02 2.88
C LEU A 382 7.85 8.39 4.22
N LYS A 383 7.69 9.12 5.33
CA LYS A 383 8.18 8.82 6.68
C LYS A 383 9.69 8.58 6.74
N VAL A 384 10.44 9.30 5.90
CA VAL A 384 11.91 9.22 5.81
C VAL A 384 12.47 10.62 5.53
N PRO A 385 13.72 10.92 5.94
CA PRO A 385 14.37 12.19 5.63
C PRO A 385 14.53 12.40 4.12
N PHE A 386 14.31 13.63 3.66
CA PHE A 386 14.45 14.04 2.26
C PHE A 386 15.47 15.18 2.13
N ILE A 387 16.72 14.81 1.85
CA ILE A 387 17.91 15.63 2.09
C ILE A 387 18.49 16.14 0.75
N PRO A 388 18.73 17.46 0.58
CA PRO A 388 19.39 17.97 -0.61
C PRO A 388 20.88 17.63 -0.64
N GLY A 389 21.39 17.32 -1.84
CA GLY A 389 22.80 17.04 -2.11
C GLY A 389 23.09 15.56 -2.34
N GLU A 390 24.36 15.26 -2.60
CA GLU A 390 24.83 13.89 -2.77
C GLU A 390 25.19 13.26 -1.41
N PRO A 391 24.93 11.96 -1.21
CA PRO A 391 25.32 11.27 0.01
C PRO A 391 26.85 11.15 0.10
N LYS A 392 27.47 11.75 1.12
CA LYS A 392 28.90 11.61 1.40
C LYS A 392 29.14 10.44 2.36
N ASN A 393 29.99 9.48 1.98
CA ASN A 393 30.39 8.31 2.78
C ASN A 393 29.26 7.35 3.21
N LYS A 394 28.05 7.45 2.63
CA LYS A 394 26.94 6.55 2.99
C LYS A 394 26.73 5.43 1.97
N ASN A 395 26.14 4.31 2.41
CA ASN A 395 25.86 3.16 1.57
C ASN A 395 24.63 3.41 0.68
N VAL A 396 24.86 3.74 -0.59
CA VAL A 396 23.79 3.95 -1.58
C VAL A 396 23.25 2.60 -2.04
N ILE A 397 21.98 2.33 -1.73
CA ILE A 397 21.27 1.11 -2.12
C ILE A 397 20.94 1.16 -3.62
N ILE A 398 20.40 2.29 -4.08
CA ILE A 398 20.04 2.52 -5.48
C ILE A 398 20.11 4.01 -5.79
N GLN A 399 20.55 4.33 -7.00
CA GLN A 399 20.56 5.68 -7.57
C GLN A 399 19.86 5.67 -8.92
N GLU A 400 19.03 6.67 -9.20
CA GLU A 400 18.42 6.83 -10.52
C GLU A 400 18.15 8.31 -10.82
N ASN A 401 18.50 8.71 -12.04
CA ASN A 401 18.13 10.01 -12.58
C ASN A 401 16.73 9.94 -13.22
N GLN A 402 15.82 10.83 -12.82
CA GLN A 402 14.44 10.85 -13.29
C GLN A 402 14.03 12.22 -13.83
N GLN A 403 13.55 12.23 -15.07
CA GLN A 403 12.83 13.37 -15.64
C GLN A 403 11.37 13.36 -15.20
N LEU A 404 10.88 14.51 -14.71
CA LEU A 404 9.50 14.72 -14.28
C LEU A 404 8.69 15.31 -15.44
N LYS A 405 7.46 14.83 -15.64
CA LYS A 405 6.64 15.20 -16.79
C LYS A 405 6.16 16.66 -16.78
N SER A 406 6.26 17.36 -15.64
CA SER A 406 5.74 18.71 -15.45
C SER A 406 6.80 19.80 -15.42
N SER A 407 8.07 19.47 -15.65
CA SER A 407 9.16 20.44 -15.72
C SER A 407 9.95 20.21 -17.00
N ASP A 408 9.78 21.09 -17.97
CA ASP A 408 10.44 20.98 -19.29
C ASP A 408 11.98 21.10 -19.24
N THR A 409 12.58 21.35 -18.07
CA THR A 409 14.01 21.70 -17.96
C THR A 409 14.78 21.08 -16.79
N GLY A 410 14.19 20.25 -15.94
CA GLY A 410 14.83 19.75 -14.71
C GLY A 410 14.89 18.24 -14.56
N GLU A 411 16.07 17.71 -14.26
CA GLU A 411 16.35 16.32 -13.92
C GLU A 411 16.53 16.15 -12.40
N LEU A 412 15.89 15.12 -11.84
CA LEU A 412 15.97 14.79 -10.42
C LEU A 412 16.76 13.49 -10.24
N ASN A 413 17.98 13.60 -9.72
CA ASN A 413 18.81 12.46 -9.34
C ASN A 413 18.51 12.08 -7.88
N ILE A 414 17.99 10.88 -7.65
CA ILE A 414 17.57 10.39 -6.33
C ILE A 414 18.49 9.26 -5.88
N PHE A 415 18.93 9.32 -4.63
CA PHE A 415 19.72 8.28 -3.97
C PHE A 415 18.94 7.73 -2.78
N LEU A 416 18.71 6.42 -2.73
CA LEU A 416 18.23 5.75 -1.52
C LEU A 416 19.43 5.20 -0.77
N VAL A 417 19.54 5.59 0.48
CA VAL A 417 20.67 5.27 1.34
C VAL A 417 20.17 4.41 2.50
N GLY A 418 20.82 3.27 2.73
CA GLY A 418 20.50 2.41 3.86
C GLY A 418 20.98 3.01 5.18
N PRO A 419 20.60 2.42 6.33
CA PRO A 419 21.14 2.86 7.60
C PRO A 419 22.66 2.79 7.50
N SER A 420 23.30 3.90 7.86
CA SER A 420 24.75 4.00 7.88
C SER A 420 25.29 2.84 8.72
N ASN A 421 25.95 1.86 8.10
CA ASN A 421 26.89 0.98 8.82
C ASN A 421 28.17 1.78 9.14
N GLU A 422 28.00 3.03 9.60
CA GLU A 422 29.03 3.80 10.26
C GLU A 422 28.79 3.59 11.75
N ASN A 423 29.35 2.50 12.30
CA ASN A 423 30.23 2.56 13.47
C ASN A 423 30.56 1.15 13.99
N GLY A 424 31.81 0.74 13.76
CA GLY A 424 32.47 -0.36 14.47
C GLY A 424 33.01 -1.45 13.54
N LEU A 425 34.27 -1.81 13.72
CA LEU A 425 34.66 -3.20 13.56
C LEU A 425 34.07 -3.98 14.74
N PRO A 426 33.83 -5.30 14.60
CA PRO A 426 33.63 -6.17 15.74
C PRO A 426 34.70 -5.89 16.81
N ALA A 427 34.30 -5.71 18.07
CA ALA A 427 35.25 -5.59 19.18
C ALA A 427 36.13 -6.85 19.28
N CYS A 428 35.54 -8.01 18.95
CA CYS A 428 36.19 -9.31 18.93
C CYS A 428 36.77 -9.67 17.56
N ARG A 429 37.85 -10.46 17.55
CA ARG A 429 38.38 -11.04 16.30
C ARG A 429 37.36 -11.96 15.65
N PHE A 430 37.31 -11.97 14.33
CA PHE A 430 36.31 -12.71 13.56
C PHE A 430 36.89 -13.33 12.29
N ALA A 431 36.20 -14.35 11.78
CA ALA A 431 36.43 -14.98 10.50
C ALA A 431 35.15 -14.93 9.65
N ASN A 432 35.20 -14.32 8.47
CA ASN A 432 34.13 -14.48 7.49
C ASN A 432 34.31 -15.80 6.76
N VAL A 433 33.29 -16.65 6.72
CA VAL A 433 33.36 -17.97 6.12
C VAL A 433 32.57 -18.00 4.83
N HIS A 434 33.23 -18.40 3.75
CA HIS A 434 32.63 -18.62 2.43
C HIS A 434 32.60 -20.12 2.14
N LEU A 435 31.43 -20.66 1.80
CA LEU A 435 31.30 -22.04 1.34
C LEU A 435 31.74 -22.18 -0.11
N HIS A 436 32.50 -23.23 -0.38
CA HIS A 436 32.82 -23.64 -1.75
C HIS A 436 31.55 -24.08 -2.52
N GLU A 437 31.50 -23.83 -3.83
CA GLU A 437 30.32 -24.08 -4.70
C GLU A 437 29.81 -25.54 -4.65
N SER A 438 30.67 -26.49 -4.30
CA SER A 438 30.31 -27.91 -4.15
C SER A 438 29.47 -28.21 -2.90
N LEU A 439 29.45 -27.32 -1.91
CA LEU A 439 28.65 -27.45 -0.68
C LEU A 439 27.35 -26.66 -0.85
N LYS A 440 26.27 -27.33 -1.24
CA LYS A 440 24.97 -26.70 -1.49
C LYS A 440 24.23 -26.40 -0.19
N CYS A 441 24.18 -25.14 0.20
CA CYS A 441 23.41 -24.63 1.35
C CYS A 441 22.55 -23.42 0.96
N SER A 442 21.55 -23.10 1.79
CA SER A 442 20.64 -21.97 1.56
C SER A 442 21.33 -20.59 1.59
N SER A 443 22.46 -20.48 2.30
CA SER A 443 23.35 -19.32 2.34
C SER A 443 24.79 -19.79 2.23
N ASN A 444 25.63 -19.07 1.50
CA ASN A 444 27.02 -19.44 1.24
C ASN A 444 28.03 -18.56 2.00
N LYS A 445 27.56 -17.63 2.85
CA LYS A 445 28.41 -16.72 3.62
C LYS A 445 27.95 -16.64 5.09
N ALA A 446 28.91 -16.63 6.00
CA ALA A 446 28.71 -16.51 7.44
C ALA A 446 29.84 -15.71 8.10
N THR A 447 29.65 -15.33 9.36
CA THR A 447 30.73 -14.79 10.20
C THR A 447 30.82 -15.62 11.47
N VAL A 448 32.04 -15.96 11.89
CA VAL A 448 32.31 -16.61 13.18
C VAL A 448 33.18 -15.68 14.04
N ILE A 449 32.79 -15.49 15.29
CA ILE A 449 33.60 -14.74 16.26
C ILE A 449 34.62 -15.71 16.88
N LEU A 450 35.91 -15.35 16.81
CA LEU A 450 37.03 -16.23 17.19
C LEU A 450 37.39 -16.16 18.68
N GLU A 451 36.94 -15.11 19.36
CA GLU A 451 37.10 -14.91 20.80
C GLU A 451 35.95 -14.05 21.31
N ASN A 452 35.34 -14.38 22.44
CA ASN A 452 34.21 -13.62 22.95
C ASN A 452 34.00 -13.86 24.45
N PRO A 453 34.14 -12.86 25.33
CA PRO A 453 34.53 -11.47 25.09
C PRO A 453 36.00 -11.32 24.67
N VAL A 454 36.46 -10.09 24.38
CA VAL A 454 37.84 -9.83 23.92
C VAL A 454 38.87 -10.52 24.82
N GLY A 455 39.77 -11.31 24.22
CA GLY A 455 40.81 -12.07 24.91
C GLY A 455 40.38 -13.38 25.58
N HIS A 456 39.09 -13.73 25.59
CA HIS A 456 38.52 -14.91 26.27
C HIS A 456 37.82 -15.86 25.29
N ASN A 457 37.62 -17.13 25.68
CA ASN A 457 36.95 -18.16 24.87
C ASN A 457 37.48 -18.27 23.42
N LYS A 458 38.80 -18.33 23.27
CA LYS A 458 39.46 -18.40 21.96
C LYS A 458 39.17 -19.75 21.31
N LEU A 459 38.70 -19.73 20.06
CA LEU A 459 38.44 -20.94 19.28
C LEU A 459 39.75 -21.49 18.66
N ASN A 460 39.91 -22.81 18.70
CA ASN A 460 40.90 -23.52 17.87
C ASN A 460 40.30 -23.92 16.51
N CYS A 461 41.09 -24.50 15.61
CA CYS A 461 40.64 -24.91 14.27
C CYS A 461 39.56 -25.99 14.32
N SER A 462 39.59 -26.88 15.32
CA SER A 462 38.57 -27.93 15.49
C SER A 462 37.23 -27.33 15.89
N ASP A 463 37.24 -26.35 16.80
CA ASP A 463 36.05 -25.63 17.25
C ASP A 463 35.48 -24.78 16.11
N LEU A 464 36.35 -24.07 15.37
CA LEU A 464 35.95 -23.29 14.20
C LEU A 464 35.28 -24.18 13.13
N LYS A 465 35.86 -25.35 12.85
CA LYS A 465 35.26 -26.34 11.94
C LYS A 465 33.87 -26.78 12.42
N PHE A 466 33.73 -27.06 13.71
CA PHE A 466 32.45 -27.43 14.31
C PHE A 466 31.40 -26.31 14.20
N HIS A 467 31.79 -25.05 14.48
CA HIS A 467 30.92 -23.89 14.30
C HIS A 467 30.45 -23.71 12.86
N VAL A 468 31.36 -23.85 11.89
CA VAL A 468 31.02 -23.78 10.46
C VAL A 468 30.04 -24.89 10.05
N GLN A 469 30.26 -26.12 10.52
CA GLN A 469 29.34 -27.23 10.25
C GLN A 469 27.94 -26.96 10.81
N ASN A 470 27.85 -26.40 12.02
CA ASN A 470 26.55 -26.09 12.64
C ASN A 470 25.83 -24.93 11.94
N ILE A 471 26.55 -23.85 11.58
CA ILE A 471 25.97 -22.67 10.93
C ILE A 471 25.36 -23.02 9.57
N PHE A 472 26.05 -23.87 8.80
CA PHE A 472 25.61 -24.25 7.47
C PHE A 472 24.84 -25.58 7.42
N GLY A 473 24.65 -26.26 8.55
CA GLY A 473 23.93 -27.54 8.61
C GLY A 473 24.68 -28.71 7.94
N LEU A 474 26.01 -28.67 7.88
CA LEU A 474 26.87 -29.68 7.26
C LEU A 474 27.18 -30.85 8.20
N PHE A 475 26.16 -31.38 8.86
CA PHE A 475 26.32 -32.45 9.86
C PHE A 475 26.89 -33.72 9.21
N GLY A 476 28.01 -34.22 9.75
CA GLY A 476 28.67 -35.45 9.28
C GLY A 476 29.50 -35.30 7.99
N GLN A 477 29.63 -34.09 7.42
CA GLN A 477 30.50 -33.85 6.27
C GLN A 477 31.91 -33.44 6.69
N ASP A 478 32.92 -34.10 6.12
CA ASP A 478 34.31 -33.82 6.44
C ASP A 478 34.82 -32.61 5.64
N ILE A 479 34.88 -31.44 6.29
CA ILE A 479 35.32 -30.17 5.69
C ILE A 479 36.74 -29.79 6.11
N SER A 480 37.44 -29.04 5.27
CA SER A 480 38.72 -28.40 5.54
C SER A 480 38.58 -26.88 5.42
N LEU A 481 39.28 -26.15 6.29
CA LEU A 481 39.28 -24.68 6.32
C LEU A 481 40.58 -24.15 5.74
N PHE A 482 40.48 -23.15 4.89
CA PHE A 482 41.62 -22.54 4.23
C PHE A 482 41.56 -21.02 4.33
N ASN A 483 42.71 -20.38 4.43
CA ASN A 483 42.81 -18.93 4.40
C ASN A 483 42.59 -18.41 2.97
N ALA A 484 41.66 -17.47 2.80
CA ALA A 484 41.31 -16.94 1.48
C ALA A 484 42.43 -16.08 0.84
N THR A 485 43.43 -15.68 1.62
CA THR A 485 44.52 -14.79 1.15
C THR A 485 45.61 -15.57 0.42
N ASP A 486 45.97 -16.75 0.93
CA ASP A 486 47.07 -17.57 0.42
C ASP A 486 46.64 -18.97 -0.05
N GLY A 487 45.36 -19.34 0.17
CA GLY A 487 44.80 -20.62 -0.25
C GLY A 487 45.28 -21.82 0.57
N LYS A 488 46.01 -21.59 1.67
CA LYS A 488 46.60 -22.66 2.49
C LYS A 488 45.65 -23.14 3.59
N PRO A 489 45.78 -24.41 4.05
CA PRO A 489 45.02 -24.90 5.20
C PRO A 489 45.29 -24.07 6.45
N LEU A 490 44.23 -23.75 7.19
CA LEU A 490 44.32 -22.93 8.41
C LEU A 490 44.87 -23.76 9.58
N THR A 491 45.89 -23.25 10.28
CA THR A 491 46.46 -23.88 11.48
C THR A 491 46.08 -23.13 12.76
N ASP A 492 46.17 -23.80 13.91
CA ASP A 492 45.86 -23.18 15.21
C ASP A 492 46.74 -21.94 15.51
N ASN A 493 47.97 -21.93 15.01
CA ASN A 493 48.87 -20.78 15.16
C ASN A 493 48.40 -19.57 14.35
N ASP A 494 47.77 -19.79 13.20
CA ASP A 494 47.22 -18.71 12.37
C ASP A 494 46.06 -18.04 13.10
N LEU A 495 45.21 -18.83 13.79
CA LEU A 495 44.04 -18.35 14.53
C LEU A 495 44.36 -17.45 15.73
N LEU A 496 45.60 -17.36 16.18
CA LEU A 496 45.98 -16.51 17.32
C LEU A 496 45.93 -15.00 16.99
N THR A 497 46.18 -14.63 15.74
CA THR A 497 46.18 -13.23 15.26
C THR A 497 45.25 -13.01 14.06
N PHE A 498 44.61 -14.06 13.56
CA PHE A 498 43.75 -13.99 12.39
C PHE A 498 42.54 -13.07 12.57
N SER A 499 42.27 -12.24 11.58
CA SER A 499 40.99 -11.57 11.35
C SER A 499 40.84 -11.37 9.85
N GLY A 500 39.91 -12.12 9.23
CA GLY A 500 39.89 -12.21 7.77
C GLY A 500 38.91 -13.22 7.21
N ASN A 501 39.10 -13.57 5.94
CA ASN A 501 38.19 -14.41 5.18
C ASN A 501 38.73 -15.85 5.08
N VAL A 502 37.87 -16.82 5.33
CA VAL A 502 38.13 -18.27 5.32
C VAL A 502 37.23 -18.91 4.28
N VAL A 503 37.76 -19.89 3.55
CA VAL A 503 36.99 -20.73 2.64
C VAL A 503 36.83 -22.11 3.27
N ALA A 504 35.59 -22.57 3.37
CA ALA A 504 35.26 -23.92 3.80
C ALA A 504 34.96 -24.79 2.58
N ALA A 505 35.70 -25.88 2.42
CA ALA A 505 35.61 -26.78 1.28
C ALA A 505 35.65 -28.26 1.71
N PRO A 506 35.17 -29.21 0.88
CA PRO A 506 35.30 -30.64 1.17
C PRO A 506 36.76 -31.07 1.36
N LYS A 507 37.02 -31.97 2.31
CA LYS A 507 38.37 -32.46 2.68
C LYS A 507 39.15 -33.15 1.55
N CYS A 508 38.48 -33.55 0.46
CA CYS A 508 39.12 -34.18 -0.70
C CYS A 508 39.94 -33.21 -1.57
N LEU A 509 39.92 -31.91 -1.29
CA LEU A 509 40.67 -30.89 -2.03
C LEU A 509 42.00 -30.59 -1.33
N SER A 510 43.11 -30.72 -2.08
CA SER A 510 44.46 -30.33 -1.62
C SER A 510 44.74 -28.84 -1.79
N GLU A 511 44.07 -28.17 -2.73
CA GLU A 511 44.17 -26.73 -3.02
C GLU A 511 42.80 -26.17 -3.45
N ILE A 512 42.57 -24.87 -3.25
CA ILE A 512 41.31 -24.19 -3.61
C ILE A 512 41.41 -23.56 -5.01
N PRO A 513 40.37 -23.70 -5.86
CA PRO A 513 40.33 -23.02 -7.16
C PRO A 513 40.29 -21.49 -7.05
N GLY A 514 41.02 -20.81 -7.95
CA GLY A 514 41.21 -19.35 -7.95
C GLY A 514 39.95 -18.47 -8.02
N LYS A 515 38.80 -19.03 -8.43
CA LYS A 515 37.52 -18.31 -8.49
C LYS A 515 36.93 -18.07 -7.08
N SER A 516 36.96 -19.08 -6.21
CA SER A 516 36.46 -18.96 -4.82
C SER A 516 37.32 -18.04 -3.96
N LEU A 517 38.63 -17.96 -4.25
CA LEU A 517 39.56 -17.03 -3.59
C LEU A 517 39.27 -15.57 -3.97
N LYS A 518 38.91 -15.30 -5.24
CA LYS A 518 38.53 -13.95 -5.68
C LYS A 518 37.21 -13.48 -5.05
N GLU A 519 36.22 -14.35 -4.95
CA GLU A 519 34.92 -14.05 -4.33
C GLU A 519 35.03 -13.82 -2.81
N ALA A 520 35.88 -14.59 -2.13
CA ALA A 520 36.14 -14.41 -0.70
C ALA A 520 36.94 -13.13 -0.39
N ASN A 521 37.74 -12.60 -1.32
CA ASN A 521 38.55 -11.39 -1.10
C ASN A 521 37.89 -10.07 -1.51
N GLN A 522 36.64 -10.08 -2.00
CA GLN A 522 35.93 -8.88 -2.46
C GLN A 522 35.58 -7.86 -1.35
N SER A 523 35.58 -8.26 -0.07
CA SER A 523 35.34 -7.37 1.05
C SER A 523 36.04 -7.87 2.32
N ARG A 524 36.76 -6.98 3.01
CA ARG A 524 37.32 -7.24 4.37
C ARG A 524 36.34 -6.90 5.49
N LYS A 525 35.14 -6.41 5.17
CA LYS A 525 34.11 -6.07 6.16
C LYS A 525 33.40 -7.34 6.63
N ILE A 526 32.93 -7.34 7.87
CA ILE A 526 32.09 -8.40 8.41
C ILE A 526 30.85 -8.60 7.53
N VAL A 527 30.48 -9.86 7.29
CA VAL A 527 29.39 -10.21 6.36
C VAL A 527 28.03 -10.28 7.05
N CYS A 528 27.99 -10.59 8.34
CA CYS A 528 26.76 -10.65 9.13
C CYS A 528 26.52 -9.38 9.94
N LYS A 529 25.26 -8.99 10.15
CA LYS A 529 24.90 -7.93 11.10
C LYS A 529 25.33 -8.32 12.51
N PHE A 530 25.83 -7.34 13.27
CA PHE A 530 26.33 -7.53 14.62
C PHE A 530 26.08 -6.28 15.45
N THR A 531 26.24 -6.43 16.77
CA THR A 531 26.30 -5.33 17.73
C THR A 531 27.43 -5.59 18.73
N ASN A 532 28.10 -4.54 19.18
CA ASN A 532 29.09 -4.64 20.25
C ASN A 532 28.39 -4.44 21.60
N VAL A 533 28.78 -5.23 22.59
CA VAL A 533 28.23 -5.18 23.95
C VAL A 533 29.35 -4.98 24.95
N ALA A 534 29.05 -4.30 26.05
CA ALA A 534 29.97 -4.12 27.16
C ALA A 534 29.32 -4.47 28.50
N TYR A 535 30.10 -5.09 29.36
CA TYR A 535 29.74 -5.38 30.73
C TYR A 535 30.98 -5.16 31.61
N GLU A 536 30.87 -4.27 32.59
CA GLU A 536 32.00 -3.82 33.44
C GLU A 536 33.18 -3.30 32.59
N SER A 537 34.37 -3.90 32.71
CA SER A 537 35.58 -3.54 31.95
C SER A 537 35.78 -4.35 30.67
N GLN A 538 34.81 -5.19 30.28
CA GLN A 538 34.94 -6.11 29.16
C GLN A 538 34.02 -5.76 27.99
N THR A 539 34.50 -6.01 26.79
CA THR A 539 33.76 -5.82 25.54
C THR A 539 33.61 -7.14 24.79
N GLY A 540 32.48 -7.32 24.11
CA GLY A 540 32.15 -8.50 23.33
C GLY A 540 31.38 -8.13 22.07
N THR A 541 31.18 -9.11 21.19
CA THR A 541 30.40 -8.94 19.95
C THR A 541 29.29 -9.98 19.86
N VAL A 542 28.07 -9.53 19.56
CA VAL A 542 26.89 -10.41 19.33
C VAL A 542 26.48 -10.31 17.87
N LEU A 543 26.31 -11.45 17.21
CA LEU A 543 25.82 -11.51 15.84
C LEU A 543 24.28 -11.46 15.83
N LEU A 544 23.73 -10.53 15.06
CA LEU A 544 22.29 -10.32 14.92
C LEU A 544 21.67 -11.22 13.83
N GLU A 545 22.49 -11.81 12.97
CA GLU A 545 22.12 -12.81 11.98
C GLU A 545 23.33 -13.72 11.72
N ASN A 546 23.13 -15.02 11.53
CA ASN A 546 24.19 -15.94 11.09
C ASN A 546 23.54 -17.27 10.65
N PRO A 547 23.67 -17.73 9.39
CA PRO A 547 24.46 -17.17 8.28
C PRO A 547 23.87 -15.86 7.72
N SER A 548 24.55 -15.21 6.78
CA SER A 548 24.11 -13.93 6.21
C SER A 548 22.73 -14.04 5.56
N ASN A 549 21.90 -12.99 5.72
CA ASN A 549 20.50 -12.94 5.28
C ASN A 549 19.55 -13.99 5.91
N PHE A 550 19.96 -14.62 7.02
CA PHE A 550 19.09 -15.45 7.84
C PHE A 550 18.32 -14.60 8.86
N ILE A 551 17.25 -15.15 9.47
CA ILE A 551 16.32 -14.42 10.35
C ILE A 551 17.08 -13.58 11.39
N SER A 552 16.80 -12.28 11.44
CA SER A 552 17.40 -11.36 12.41
C SER A 552 16.90 -11.63 13.83
N VAL A 553 17.84 -11.68 14.77
CA VAL A 553 17.61 -11.95 16.19
C VAL A 553 16.78 -10.83 16.84
N SER A 554 15.81 -11.18 17.70
CA SER A 554 14.97 -10.20 18.40
C SER A 554 15.74 -9.48 19.51
N LYS A 555 15.27 -8.31 19.96
CA LYS A 555 15.96 -7.52 21.00
C LYS A 555 16.11 -8.28 22.33
N ASP A 556 15.13 -9.10 22.69
CA ASP A 556 15.17 -9.94 23.90
C ASP A 556 16.20 -11.08 23.76
N ASP A 557 16.32 -11.64 22.56
CA ASP A 557 17.33 -12.66 22.26
C ASP A 557 18.75 -12.08 22.23
N VAL A 558 18.93 -10.82 21.81
CA VAL A 558 20.24 -10.13 21.87
C VAL A 558 20.72 -10.01 23.31
N ASN A 559 19.84 -9.64 24.25
CA ASN A 559 20.19 -9.54 25.67
C ASN A 559 20.53 -10.92 26.27
N ALA A 560 19.80 -11.97 25.88
CA ALA A 560 20.09 -13.33 26.31
C ALA A 560 21.43 -13.85 25.76
N GLN A 561 21.75 -13.52 24.50
CA GLN A 561 23.05 -13.85 23.89
C GLN A 561 24.19 -13.05 24.53
N ALA A 562 24.00 -11.76 24.79
CA ALA A 562 24.99 -10.94 25.48
C ALA A 562 25.28 -11.46 26.90
N ALA A 563 24.27 -11.93 27.64
CA ALA A 563 24.47 -12.56 28.94
C ALA A 563 25.30 -13.86 28.83
N ARG A 564 25.13 -14.66 27.76
CA ARG A 564 25.95 -15.85 27.52
C ARG A 564 27.41 -15.49 27.23
N VAL A 565 27.66 -14.41 26.49
CA VAL A 565 29.01 -13.91 26.19
C VAL A 565 29.80 -13.67 27.48
N PHE A 566 29.24 -12.95 28.45
CA PHE A 566 29.96 -12.60 29.68
C PHE A 566 29.90 -13.67 30.78
N SER A 567 29.14 -14.76 30.58
CA SER A 567 28.92 -15.80 31.61
C SER A 567 30.17 -16.61 31.95
N SER A 568 31.13 -16.68 31.04
CA SER A 568 32.39 -17.38 31.26
C SER A 568 33.40 -16.58 32.10
N VAL A 569 33.19 -15.27 32.26
CA VAL A 569 34.19 -14.38 32.88
C VAL A 569 33.73 -13.81 34.22
N SER A 570 32.44 -13.90 34.52
CA SER A 570 31.87 -13.54 35.82
C SER A 570 31.50 -14.81 36.60
N ASN A 571 32.14 -15.05 37.74
CA ASN A 571 31.85 -16.20 38.62
C ASN A 571 30.48 -16.06 39.36
N GLY A 572 29.37 -15.79 38.64
CA GLY A 572 28.04 -15.58 39.25
C GLY A 572 26.92 -15.14 38.27
N LYS A 573 25.70 -14.91 38.81
CA LYS A 573 24.52 -14.45 38.05
C LYS A 573 24.75 -13.04 37.48
N ILE A 574 24.83 -12.93 36.16
CA ILE A 574 24.93 -11.65 35.44
C ILE A 574 23.64 -10.85 35.59
N ASP A 575 23.78 -9.57 35.92
CA ASP A 575 22.67 -8.60 35.85
C ASP A 575 22.54 -8.08 34.43
N VAL A 576 21.58 -8.63 33.69
CA VAL A 576 21.29 -8.28 32.28
C VAL A 576 21.00 -6.79 32.10
N ARG A 577 20.56 -6.08 33.16
CA ARG A 577 20.28 -4.63 33.11
C ARG A 577 21.54 -3.76 33.07
N LYS A 578 22.71 -4.31 33.37
CA LYS A 578 24.00 -3.60 33.34
C LYS A 578 24.80 -3.83 32.06
N ILE A 579 24.26 -4.61 31.12
CA ILE A 579 24.88 -4.80 29.80
C ILE A 579 24.54 -3.60 28.94
N ASN A 580 25.57 -2.88 28.48
CA ASN A 580 25.41 -1.76 27.55
C ASN A 580 25.58 -2.25 26.11
N VAL A 581 24.59 -1.98 25.27
CA VAL A 581 24.69 -2.15 23.81
C VAL A 581 25.39 -0.91 23.27
N LEU A 582 26.57 -1.08 22.67
CA LEU A 582 27.46 0.01 22.28
C LEU A 582 27.19 0.58 20.88
N SER A 583 26.39 -0.12 20.08
CA SER A 583 25.75 0.39 18.84
C SER A 583 24.73 -0.60 18.30
#